data_AF-A0A1F8R6Y5-F1
#
_entry.id   AF-A0A1F8R6Y5-F1
#
_cell.length_a   1.000
_cell.length_b   1.000
_cell.length_c   1.000
_cell.angle_alpha   90.00
_cell.angle_beta   90.00
_cell.angle_gamma   90.00
#
_symmetry.space_group_name_H-M   'P 1'
#
loop_
_entity.id
_entity.type
_entity.pdbx_description
1 polymer ?
#
loop_
_entity_poly.entity_id
_entity_poly.type
_entity_poly.pdbx_seq_one_letter_code
_entity_poly.pdbx_strand_id
1 'polypeptide(L)'
;MKNKSPNCAYIGETKARSWLKSIIWRLIGIFILGGITWMVTHSWEKTSLITVIFHSIRLVLYYLHERWWGNIDWGRIKAADQLDKGEGI
;
A
#
# COMPACT_ATOMS: atom_id res chain seq x y z
N MET A 1 39.39 -21.18 -11.92
CA MET A 1 38.42 -20.52 -12.82
C MET A 1 37.32 -19.90 -11.95
N LYS A 2 37.23 -18.56 -11.87
CA LYS A 2 36.22 -17.86 -11.04
C LYS A 2 34.95 -17.66 -11.87
N ASN A 3 33.88 -18.40 -11.56
CA ASN A 3 32.57 -18.20 -12.15
C ASN A 3 31.97 -16.89 -11.60
N LYS A 4 32.03 -15.80 -12.39
CA LYS A 4 31.25 -14.60 -12.11
C LYS A 4 29.86 -14.80 -12.71
N SER A 5 28.96 -15.39 -11.92
CA SER A 5 27.54 -15.23 -12.18
C SER A 5 27.24 -13.72 -12.13
N PRO A 6 26.69 -13.10 -13.19
CA PRO A 6 26.22 -11.74 -13.08
C PRO A 6 25.08 -11.75 -12.08
N ASN A 7 25.27 -11.07 -10.94
CA ASN A 7 24.15 -10.75 -10.06
C ASN A 7 23.17 -9.92 -10.90
N CYS A 8 22.07 -10.55 -11.31
CA CYS A 8 20.94 -9.86 -11.93
C CYS A 8 20.39 -8.89 -10.89
N ALA A 9 20.92 -7.68 -10.86
CA ALA A 9 20.44 -6.61 -9.99
C ALA A 9 19.03 -6.24 -10.47
N TYR A 10 18.03 -6.49 -9.63
CA TYR A 10 16.65 -6.08 -9.90
C TYR A 10 16.55 -4.55 -9.81
N ILE A 11 16.67 -3.89 -10.96
CA ILE A 11 16.51 -2.44 -11.14
C ILE A 11 15.01 -2.09 -11.12
N GLY A 12 14.41 -2.12 -9.94
CA GLY A 12 13.03 -1.68 -9.68
C GLY A 12 11.93 -2.68 -10.09
N GLU A 13 10.74 -2.51 -9.51
CA GLU A 13 9.55 -3.26 -9.93
C GLU A 13 8.92 -2.61 -11.17
N THR A 14 8.46 -3.43 -12.12
CA THR A 14 7.66 -2.92 -13.24
C THR A 14 6.35 -2.35 -12.71
N LYS A 15 5.86 -1.25 -13.32
CA LYS A 15 4.56 -0.65 -12.97
C LYS A 15 3.46 -1.71 -12.95
N ALA A 16 3.43 -2.58 -13.95
CA ALA A 16 2.46 -3.67 -14.06
C ALA A 16 2.50 -4.65 -12.88
N ARG A 17 3.69 -5.05 -12.39
CA ARG A 17 3.82 -5.93 -11.22
C ARG A 17 3.30 -5.26 -9.95
N SER A 18 3.61 -3.98 -9.76
CA SER A 18 3.15 -3.22 -8.60
C SER A 18 1.61 -3.10 -8.59
N TRP A 19 1.01 -2.76 -9.73
CA TRP A 19 -0.45 -2.75 -9.90
C TRP A 19 -1.09 -4.11 -9.63
N LEU A 20 -0.54 -5.18 -10.20
CA LEU A 20 -1.05 -6.53 -10.01
C LEU A 20 -1.01 -6.94 -8.53
N LYS A 21 0.12 -6.70 -7.85
CA LYS A 21 0.26 -6.95 -6.41
C LYS A 21 -0.78 -6.17 -5.61
N SER A 22 -1.00 -4.91 -5.97
CA SER A 22 -1.99 -4.04 -5.33
C SER A 22 -3.43 -4.54 -5.50
N ILE A 23 -3.76 -5.08 -6.67
CA ILE A 23 -5.08 -5.67 -6.96
C ILE A 23 -5.25 -6.99 -6.20
N ILE A 24 -4.26 -7.88 -6.27
CA ILE A 24 -4.25 -9.16 -5.55
C ILE A 24 -4.46 -8.93 -4.06
N TRP A 25 -3.73 -7.98 -3.47
CA TRP A 25 -3.85 -7.67 -2.05
C TRP A 25 -5.25 -7.15 -1.67
N ARG A 26 -5.87 -6.33 -2.52
CA ARG A 26 -7.25 -5.86 -2.29
C ARG A 26 -8.27 -6.99 -2.40
N LEU A 27 -8.14 -7.87 -3.39
CA LEU A 27 -9.03 -9.01 -3.56
C LEU A 27 -8.96 -9.95 -2.35
N ILE A 28 -7.76 -10.28 -1.89
CA ILE A 28 -7.55 -11.09 -0.68
C ILE A 28 -8.25 -10.45 0.52
N GLY A 29 -8.08 -9.14 0.72
CA GLY A 29 -8.75 -8.42 1.80
C GLY A 29 -10.28 -8.46 1.74
N ILE A 30 -10.86 -8.31 0.53
CA ILE A 30 -12.31 -8.41 0.30
C ILE A 30 -12.81 -9.81 0.65
N PHE A 31 -12.11 -10.86 0.19
CA PHE A 31 -12.51 -12.25 0.46
C PHE A 31 -12.40 -12.61 1.94
N ILE A 32 -11.35 -12.17 2.63
CA ILE A 32 -11.18 -12.42 4.07
C ILE A 32 -12.28 -11.72 4.85
N LEU A 33 -12.49 -10.41 4.62
CA LEU A 33 -13.52 -9.65 5.33
C LEU A 33 -14.92 -10.19 5.05
N GLY A 34 -15.23 -10.44 3.77
CA GLY A 34 -16.51 -11.03 3.36
C GLY A 34 -16.72 -12.40 3.99
N GLY A 35 -15.71 -13.27 3.97
CA GLY A 35 -15.76 -14.59 4.58
C GLY A 35 -16.01 -14.54 6.09
N ILE A 36 -15.24 -13.74 6.83
CA ILE A 36 -15.42 -13.56 8.28
C ILE A 36 -16.82 -13.01 8.58
N THR A 37 -17.25 -11.99 7.84
CA THR A 37 -18.55 -11.35 8.05
C THR A 37 -19.69 -12.32 7.77
N TRP A 38 -19.58 -13.12 6.71
CA TRP A 38 -20.56 -14.15 6.38
C TRP A 38 -20.60 -15.26 7.43
N MET A 39 -19.45 -15.73 7.91
CA MET A 39 -19.38 -16.73 8.99
C MET A 39 -20.07 -16.27 10.27
N VAL A 40 -20.00 -14.98 10.59
CA VAL A 40 -20.68 -14.43 11.77
C VAL A 40 -22.18 -14.22 11.49
N THR A 41 -22.51 -13.66 10.33
CA THR A 41 -23.87 -13.15 10.08
C THR A 41 -24.79 -14.19 9.43
N HIS A 42 -24.24 -15.21 8.79
CA HIS A 42 -24.94 -16.22 7.98
C HIS A 42 -25.88 -15.62 6.90
N SER A 43 -25.61 -14.38 6.46
CA SER A 43 -26.44 -13.63 5.50
C SER A 43 -25.57 -12.96 4.45
N TRP A 44 -25.83 -13.28 3.18
CA TRP A 44 -25.14 -12.70 2.04
C TRP A 44 -25.45 -11.21 1.84
N GLU A 45 -26.68 -10.79 2.12
CA GLU A 45 -27.11 -9.38 2.02
C GLU A 45 -26.35 -8.49 3.01
N LYS A 46 -26.25 -8.91 4.28
CA LYS A 46 -25.51 -8.14 5.30
C LYS A 46 -24.01 -8.15 5.01
N THR A 47 -23.48 -9.28 4.55
CA THR A 47 -22.05 -9.42 4.21
C THR A 47 -21.64 -8.48 3.09
N SER A 48 -22.41 -8.44 2.00
CA SER A 48 -22.10 -7.58 0.86
C SER A 48 -22.19 -6.11 1.25
N LEU A 49 -23.22 -5.72 2.02
CA LEU A 49 -23.38 -4.36 2.53
C LEU A 49 -22.20 -3.93 3.40
N ILE A 50 -21.82 -4.73 4.40
CA ILE A 50 -20.69 -4.44 5.29
C ILE A 50 -19.39 -4.33 4.50
N THR A 51 -19.16 -5.26 3.57
CA THR A 51 -17.93 -5.28 2.77
C THR A 51 -17.81 -4.04 1.90
N VAL A 52 -18.88 -3.63 1.21
CA VAL A 52 -18.89 -2.43 0.35
C VAL A 52 -18.70 -1.17 1.18
N ILE A 53 -19.42 -1.03 2.29
CA ILE A 53 -19.31 0.14 3.17
C ILE A 53 -17.89 0.25 3.74
N PHE A 54 -17.33 -0.84 4.26
CA PHE A 54 -15.99 -0.85 4.85
C PHE A 54 -14.92 -0.39 3.85
N HIS A 55 -14.94 -0.92 2.62
CA HIS A 55 -13.96 -0.55 1.61
C HIS A 55 -14.14 0.90 1.13
N SER A 56 -15.38 1.39 1.06
CA SER A 56 -15.68 2.77 0.70
C SER A 56 -15.18 3.76 1.76
N ILE A 57 -15.48 3.49 3.04
CA ILE A 57 -14.99 4.30 4.17
C ILE A 57 -13.47 4.29 4.21
N ARG A 58 -12.84 3.12 4.04
CA ARG A 58 -11.37 3.00 4.03
C ARG A 58 -10.74 3.86 2.92
N LEU A 59 -11.36 3.92 1.75
CA LEU A 59 -10.87 4.76 0.65
C LEU A 59 -10.94 6.25 1.00
N VAL A 60 -12.08 6.71 1.55
CA VAL A 60 -12.26 8.10 1.99
C VAL A 60 -11.29 8.45 3.12
N LEU A 61 -11.20 7.59 4.14
CA LEU A 61 -10.29 7.79 5.27
C LEU A 61 -8.82 7.81 4.82
N TYR A 62 -8.43 6.95 3.88
CA TYR A 62 -7.07 6.95 3.37
C TYR A 62 -6.74 8.26 2.64
N TYR A 63 -7.66 8.77 1.82
CA TYR A 63 -7.49 10.07 1.17
C TYR A 63 -7.36 11.21 2.19
N LEU A 64 -8.24 11.26 3.18
CA LEU A 64 -8.21 12.28 4.23
C LEU A 64 -6.93 12.16 5.08
N HIS A 65 -6.52 10.93 5.42
CA HIS A 65 -5.29 10.66 6.14
C HIS A 65 -4.09 11.19 5.37
N GLU A 66 -3.98 10.88 4.07
CA GLU A 66 -2.88 11.38 3.24
C GLU A 66 -2.87 12.91 3.17
N ARG A 67 -4.05 13.52 3.03
CA ARG A 67 -4.19 14.98 3.01
C ARG A 67 -3.75 15.62 4.33
N TRP A 68 -4.13 15.04 5.46
CA TRP A 68 -3.74 15.55 6.78
C TRP A 68 -2.27 15.30 7.06
N TRP A 69 -1.75 14.13 6.69
CA TRP A 69 -0.35 13.76 6.85
C TRP A 69 0.58 14.66 6.04
N GLY A 70 0.16 15.07 4.83
CA GLY A 70 0.90 16.02 4.00
C GLY A 70 1.18 17.38 4.67
N ASN A 71 0.37 17.77 5.66
CA ASN A 71 0.54 19.01 6.43
C ASN A 71 1.42 18.84 7.68
N ILE A 72 1.84 17.61 8.01
CA ILE A 72 2.69 17.31 9.16
C ILE A 72 4.14 17.20 8.64
N ASP A 73 5.02 18.05 9.17
CA ASP A 73 6.45 18.08 8.80
C ASP A 73 7.30 16.98 9.47
N TRP A 74 6.68 16.14 10.30
CA TRP A 74 7.36 15.09 11.04
C TRP A 74 8.07 14.11 10.10
N GLY A 75 9.38 13.89 10.33
CA GLY A 75 10.20 12.97 9.55
C GLY A 75 10.66 13.48 8.18
N ARG A 76 10.38 14.75 7.82
CA ARG A 76 10.92 15.34 6.58
C ARG A 76 12.38 15.73 6.75
N ILE A 77 13.25 15.18 5.90
CA ILE A 77 14.64 15.64 5.76
C ILE A 77 14.61 16.86 4.84
N LYS A 78 14.92 18.04 5.37
CA LYS A 78 15.05 19.25 4.55
C LYS A 78 16.33 19.13 3.71
N ALA A 79 16.20 19.19 2.39
CA ALA A 79 17.34 19.09 1.47
C ALA A 79 18.43 20.15 1.75
N ALA A 80 18.06 21.31 2.30
CA ALA A 80 19.00 22.34 2.72
C ALA A 80 20.03 21.84 3.77
N ASP A 81 19.63 20.90 4.62
CA ASP A 81 20.47 20.31 5.69
C ASP A 81 21.44 19.25 5.14
N GLN A 82 21.21 18.75 3.92
CA GLN A 82 22.08 17.79 3.23
C GLN A 82 23.16 18.49 2.40
N LEU A 83 22.82 19.65 1.81
CA LEU A 83 23.78 20.47 1.07
C LEU A 83 24.82 21.12 2.01
N ASP A 84 24.42 21.52 3.22
CA ASP A 84 25.33 22.10 4.23
C ASP A 84 26.33 21.08 4.80
N LYS A 85 25.97 19.78 4.76
CA LYS A 85 26.84 18.68 5.22
C LYS A 85 27.90 18.25 4.20
N GLY A 86 27.97 18.90 3.03
CA GLY A 86 29.00 18.63 2.02
C GLY A 86 28.94 17.24 1.38
N GLU A 87 27.90 16.47 1.66
CA GLU A 87 27.67 15.17 1.03
C GLU A 87 26.93 15.43 -0.30
N GLY A 88 27.73 15.67 -1.34
CA GLY A 88 27.24 15.75 -2.71
C GLY A 88 26.56 14.44 -3.12
N ILE A 89 25.39 14.58 -3.73
CA ILE A 89 24.69 13.56 -4.53
C ILE A 89 25.61 12.92 -5.57
#